data_AF-A0A7D6H999-F1
#
_entry.id   AF-A0A7D6H999-F1
#
_cell.length_a   1.000
_cell.length_b   1.000
_cell.length_c   1.000
_cell.angle_alpha   90.00
_cell.angle_beta   90.00
_cell.angle_gamma   90.00
#
_symmetry.space_group_name_H-M   'P 1'
#
loop_
_entity.id
_entity.type
_entity.pdbx_description
1 polymer ?
#
loop_
_entity_poly.entity_id
_entity_poly.type
_entity_poly.pdbx_seq_one_letter_code
_entity_poly.pdbx_strand_id
1 'polypeptide(L)'
;MVNIGGLTLTSGRPTLNQRGAFAHLKVKKGDITIRNKGLYSGSEQYTEMISRTVTINASILSKNISLLLGMNAIDYQTRTVSQITSTDLKPQFAVNITEPGGIYANRIKIIATERDSEVKLDNIKTSESDLFVSAKGKLTLGHITTNRHLIAKAPAIIIPATSEILSQQKLLLESDSLINQGKVTAKHYIHLFSNVISSQGEIAKIAAYNNL
;
A
#
# COMPACT_ATOMS: atom_id res chain seq x y z
N MET A 1 2.03 10.52 26.33
CA MET A 1 1.59 11.03 25.01
C MET A 1 2.78 11.70 24.35
N VAL A 2 3.01 11.48 23.06
CA VAL A 2 4.09 12.13 22.30
C VAL A 2 3.42 13.00 21.24
N ASN A 3 3.70 14.31 21.23
CA ASN A 3 3.27 15.25 20.20
C ASN A 3 4.42 15.45 19.19
N ILE A 4 4.45 14.64 18.14
CA ILE A 4 5.37 14.80 17.01
C ILE A 4 4.70 15.67 15.92
N GLY A 5 5.38 16.04 14.84
CA GLY A 5 4.72 16.59 13.63
C GLY A 5 4.43 15.51 12.57
N GLY A 6 5.02 14.32 12.77
CA GLY A 6 4.90 13.10 11.98
C GLY A 6 5.90 12.05 12.47
N LEU A 7 5.65 10.78 12.15
CA LEU A 7 6.51 9.64 12.48
C LEU A 7 7.07 9.02 11.20
N THR A 8 8.39 9.01 11.03
CA THR A 8 9.05 8.23 9.96
C THR A 8 9.80 7.05 10.56
N LEU A 9 9.42 5.83 10.17
CA LEU A 9 10.17 4.60 10.45
C LEU A 9 10.97 4.22 9.22
N THR A 10 12.28 4.03 9.34
CA THR A 10 13.10 3.65 8.19
C THR A 10 14.19 2.64 8.53
N SER A 11 14.43 1.70 7.61
CA SER A 11 15.64 0.86 7.58
C SER A 11 16.74 1.44 6.69
N GLY A 12 16.49 2.61 6.09
CA GLY A 12 17.40 3.32 5.22
C GLY A 12 18.56 3.93 5.98
N ARG A 13 19.70 4.06 5.29
CA ARG A 13 20.85 4.79 5.82
C ARG A 13 20.76 6.26 5.42
N PRO A 14 20.68 7.20 6.38
CA PRO A 14 20.69 8.61 6.08
C PRO A 14 22.11 9.05 5.67
N THR A 15 22.22 10.03 4.79
CA THR A 15 23.47 10.71 4.47
C THR A 15 23.26 12.21 4.52
N LEU A 16 24.25 12.91 5.08
CA LEU A 16 24.27 14.36 5.20
C LEU A 16 24.98 14.97 3.98
N ASN A 17 24.63 16.21 3.62
CA ASN A 17 25.39 16.99 2.65
C ASN A 17 26.67 17.59 3.27
N GLN A 18 27.46 18.30 2.46
CA GLN A 18 28.71 18.95 2.90
C GLN A 18 28.52 19.97 4.05
N ARG A 19 27.29 20.48 4.26
CA ARG A 19 26.94 21.40 5.36
C ARG A 19 26.41 20.67 6.60
N GLY A 20 26.44 19.34 6.62
CA GLY A 20 25.93 18.53 7.72
C GLY A 20 24.40 18.41 7.77
N ALA A 21 23.67 18.90 6.77
CA ALA A 21 22.21 18.78 6.72
C ALA A 21 21.78 17.45 6.09
N PHE A 22 20.67 16.87 6.57
CA PHE A 22 20.08 15.67 5.99
C PHE A 22 19.75 15.87 4.50
N ALA A 23 20.21 14.96 3.65
CA ALA A 23 20.13 15.13 2.19
C ALA A 23 19.53 13.90 1.49
N HIS A 24 19.98 12.70 1.85
CA HIS A 24 19.53 11.48 1.20
C HIS A 24 19.23 10.36 2.20
N LEU A 25 18.37 9.45 1.77
CA LEU A 25 18.07 8.21 2.47
C LEU A 25 18.19 7.05 1.50
N LYS A 26 19.03 6.06 1.83
CA LYS A 26 19.29 4.90 0.97
C LYS A 26 18.82 3.61 1.64
N VAL A 27 17.78 3.01 1.09
CA VAL A 27 17.28 1.69 1.50
C VAL A 27 17.87 0.63 0.57
N LYS A 28 18.67 -0.28 1.12
CA LYS A 28 19.15 -1.48 0.40
C LYS A 28 18.63 -2.79 0.99
N LYS A 29 18.28 -2.79 2.28
CA LYS A 29 17.87 -3.96 3.06
C LYS A 29 17.08 -3.54 4.29
N GLY A 30 16.62 -4.53 5.05
CA GLY A 30 15.94 -4.34 6.33
C GLY A 30 14.44 -4.23 6.17
N ASP A 31 13.73 -4.84 7.12
CA ASP A 31 12.29 -4.88 7.24
C ASP A 31 11.80 -3.99 8.38
N ILE A 32 10.52 -3.65 8.33
CA ILE A 32 9.78 -3.12 9.47
C ILE A 32 8.67 -4.13 9.78
N THR A 33 8.55 -4.54 11.03
CA THR A 33 7.47 -5.42 11.47
C THR A 33 6.61 -4.75 12.52
N ILE A 34 5.31 -4.66 12.28
CA ILE A 34 4.29 -4.22 13.24
C ILE A 34 3.63 -5.45 13.85
N ARG A 35 3.69 -5.58 15.18
CA ARG A 35 3.23 -6.74 15.93
C ARG A 35 2.63 -6.32 17.29
N ASN A 36 2.12 -7.29 18.04
CA ASN A 36 1.57 -7.09 19.39
C ASN A 36 0.45 -6.03 19.42
N LYS A 37 0.65 -4.91 20.12
CA LYS A 37 -0.35 -3.84 20.27
C LYS A 37 -0.57 -2.99 19.02
N GLY A 38 0.20 -3.21 17.95
CA GLY A 38 0.10 -2.42 16.73
C GLY A 38 0.79 -1.06 16.84
N LEU A 39 0.35 -0.11 16.01
CA LEU A 39 0.89 1.24 15.94
C LEU A 39 -0.23 2.27 16.01
N TYR A 40 -0.15 3.20 16.97
CA TYR A 40 -1.01 4.37 17.06
C TYR A 40 -0.16 5.62 16.97
N SER A 41 -0.37 6.45 15.95
CA SER A 41 0.39 7.70 15.75
C SER A 41 -0.37 8.96 16.16
N GLY A 42 -1.63 8.87 16.58
CA GLY A 42 -2.46 10.04 16.92
C GLY A 42 -3.31 10.55 15.75
N SER A 43 -4.32 11.36 16.06
CA SER A 43 -5.30 11.89 15.10
C SER A 43 -4.76 12.99 14.17
N GLU A 44 -3.64 13.62 14.55
CA GLU A 44 -3.05 14.74 13.79
C GLU A 44 -1.80 14.36 13.00
N GLN A 45 -1.25 13.17 13.22
CA GLN A 45 0.09 12.82 12.77
C GLN A 45 0.08 11.97 11.50
N TYR A 46 0.97 12.29 10.57
CA TYR A 46 1.28 11.39 9.46
C TYR A 46 2.30 10.33 9.90
N THR A 47 2.15 9.13 9.36
CA THR A 47 3.14 8.05 9.47
C THR A 47 3.76 7.78 8.11
N GLU A 48 5.07 7.67 8.05
CA GLU A 48 5.79 7.22 6.88
C GLU A 48 6.63 5.99 7.25
N MET A 49 6.60 4.97 6.40
CA MET A 49 7.53 3.84 6.51
C MET A 49 8.33 3.73 5.21
N ILE A 50 9.64 3.79 5.36
CA ILE A 50 10.58 3.69 4.25
C ILE A 50 11.54 2.54 4.53
N SER A 51 11.26 1.36 3.99
CA SER A 51 12.06 0.15 4.23
C SER A 51 12.09 -0.74 2.98
N ARG A 52 12.86 -1.83 3.02
CA ARG A 52 12.81 -2.77 1.89
C ARG A 52 11.48 -3.53 1.90
N THR A 53 11.06 -4.00 3.07
CA THR A 53 9.80 -4.72 3.27
C THR A 53 9.09 -4.26 4.53
N VAL A 54 7.78 -4.51 4.59
CA VAL A 54 6.94 -4.31 5.77
C VAL A 54 6.08 -5.56 6.02
N THR A 55 6.02 -5.99 7.27
CA THR A 55 5.10 -7.04 7.74
C THR A 55 4.17 -6.45 8.80
N ILE A 56 2.86 -6.62 8.65
CA ILE A 56 1.83 -6.05 9.54
C ILE A 56 0.97 -7.18 10.08
N ASN A 57 1.19 -7.53 11.34
CA ASN A 57 0.47 -8.59 12.05
C ASN A 57 -0.36 -8.01 13.22
N ALA A 58 -0.53 -6.69 13.26
CA ALA A 58 -1.33 -5.97 14.25
C ALA A 58 -1.81 -4.63 13.64
N SER A 59 -2.89 -4.06 14.18
CA SER A 59 -3.54 -2.88 13.59
C SER A 59 -2.65 -1.63 13.63
N ILE A 60 -2.72 -0.85 12.55
CA ILE A 60 -2.18 0.50 12.49
C ILE A 60 -3.33 1.50 12.47
N LEU A 61 -3.29 2.49 13.37
CA LEU A 61 -4.20 3.62 13.39
C LEU A 61 -3.39 4.93 13.24
N SER A 62 -3.68 5.69 12.18
CA SER A 62 -2.95 6.93 11.84
C SER A 62 -3.87 7.94 11.15
N LYS A 63 -3.54 9.24 11.17
CA LYS A 63 -4.24 10.19 10.32
C LYS A 63 -3.98 9.89 8.85
N ASN A 64 -2.72 9.79 8.45
CA ASN A 64 -2.32 9.47 7.08
C ASN A 64 -1.13 8.53 7.13
N ILE A 65 -1.06 7.56 6.23
CA ILE A 65 0.10 6.67 6.14
C ILE A 65 0.61 6.51 4.72
N SER A 66 1.93 6.59 4.57
CA SER A 66 2.65 6.32 3.32
C SER A 66 3.69 5.22 3.54
N LEU A 67 3.71 4.22 2.65
CA LEU A 67 4.74 3.19 2.60
C LEU A 67 5.51 3.33 1.29
N LEU A 68 6.84 3.50 1.37
CA LEU A 68 7.76 3.44 0.23
C LEU A 68 8.70 2.26 0.41
N LEU A 69 8.55 1.27 -0.47
CA LEU A 69 9.08 -0.07 -0.25
C LEU A 69 9.96 -0.54 -1.40
N GLY A 70 10.94 -1.37 -1.04
CA GLY A 70 11.97 -1.87 -1.93
C GLY A 70 13.31 -1.15 -1.76
N MET A 71 14.26 -1.48 -2.64
CA MET A 71 15.56 -0.82 -2.67
C MET A 71 15.44 0.56 -3.34
N ASN A 72 15.45 1.62 -2.55
CA ASN A 72 15.21 2.99 -3.02
C ASN A 72 16.31 3.95 -2.55
N ALA A 73 16.69 4.89 -3.42
CA ALA A 73 17.46 6.07 -3.05
C ALA A 73 16.55 7.29 -3.15
N ILE A 74 16.46 8.03 -2.05
CA ILE A 74 15.59 9.19 -1.90
C ILE A 74 16.49 10.41 -1.75
N ASP A 75 16.26 11.40 -2.59
CA ASP A 75 16.91 12.70 -2.50
C ASP A 75 15.87 13.72 -2.04
N TYR A 76 16.07 14.24 -0.83
CA TYR A 76 15.16 15.20 -0.21
C TYR A 76 15.37 16.63 -0.73
N GLN A 77 16.50 16.92 -1.37
CA GLN A 77 16.77 18.23 -1.98
C GLN A 77 16.02 18.36 -3.31
N THR A 78 16.07 17.31 -4.15
CA THR A 78 15.38 17.28 -5.45
C THR A 78 13.97 16.68 -5.36
N ARG A 79 13.61 16.11 -4.20
CA ARG A 79 12.34 15.37 -3.97
C ARG A 79 12.15 14.22 -4.94
N THR A 80 13.23 13.52 -5.27
CA THR A 80 13.22 12.39 -6.20
C THR A 80 13.36 11.07 -5.47
N VAL A 81 12.74 10.03 -6.04
CA VAL A 81 12.88 8.65 -5.61
C VAL A 81 13.35 7.86 -6.82
N SER A 82 14.47 7.15 -6.67
CA SER A 82 15.01 6.27 -7.69
C SER A 82 15.14 4.85 -7.14
N GLN A 83 14.76 3.87 -7.95
CA GLN A 83 14.97 2.47 -7.60
C GLN A 83 16.46 2.14 -7.72
N ILE A 84 16.99 1.43 -6.73
CA ILE A 84 18.33 0.86 -6.77
C ILE A 84 18.20 -0.54 -7.38
N THR A 85 18.93 -0.78 -8.46
CA THR A 85 19.00 -2.12 -9.07
C THR A 85 20.03 -2.96 -8.33
N SER A 86 19.71 -4.22 -8.07
CA SER A 86 20.60 -5.19 -7.42
C SER A 86 20.35 -6.59 -7.95
N THR A 87 21.36 -7.45 -7.86
CA THR A 87 21.27 -8.91 -8.07
C THR A 87 20.93 -9.67 -6.80
N ASP A 88 20.71 -8.96 -5.69
CA ASP A 88 20.29 -9.56 -4.42
C ASP A 88 18.99 -10.34 -4.60
N LEU A 89 18.84 -11.41 -3.82
CA LEU A 89 17.57 -12.13 -3.74
C LEU A 89 16.45 -11.15 -3.37
N LYS A 90 15.37 -11.22 -4.15
CA LYS A 90 14.17 -10.41 -3.93
C LYS A 90 13.36 -10.99 -2.78
N PRO A 91 12.80 -10.17 -1.88
CA PRO A 91 11.90 -10.67 -0.87
C PRO A 91 10.62 -11.18 -1.53
N GLN A 92 10.02 -12.21 -0.94
CA GLN A 92 8.71 -12.73 -1.37
C GLN A 92 7.65 -11.63 -1.33
N PHE A 93 7.65 -10.82 -0.27
CA PHE A 93 6.69 -9.73 -0.07
C PHE A 93 7.40 -8.39 0.13
N ALA A 94 6.93 -7.36 -0.57
CA ALA A 94 7.21 -5.96 -0.21
C ALA A 94 6.32 -5.52 0.96
N VAL A 95 5.03 -5.89 0.94
CA VAL A 95 4.12 -5.80 2.09
C VAL A 95 3.42 -7.13 2.27
N ASN A 96 3.35 -7.59 3.52
CA ASN A 96 2.46 -8.67 3.91
C ASN A 96 1.64 -8.24 5.13
N ILE A 97 0.32 -8.06 4.93
CA ILE A 97 -0.64 -7.88 6.02
C ILE A 97 -1.34 -9.21 6.25
N THR A 98 -1.29 -9.71 7.48
CA THR A 98 -1.98 -10.93 7.90
C THR A 98 -2.91 -10.62 9.06
N GLU A 99 -4.05 -11.30 9.14
CA GLU A 99 -4.93 -11.21 10.31
C GLU A 99 -4.17 -11.52 11.62
N PRO A 100 -4.45 -10.79 12.72
CA PRO A 100 -5.48 -9.75 12.89
C PRO A 100 -5.02 -8.34 12.47
N GLY A 101 -3.91 -8.21 11.72
CA GLY A 101 -3.38 -6.93 11.25
C GLY A 101 -4.28 -6.20 10.25
N GLY A 102 -4.01 -4.90 10.08
CA GLY A 102 -4.76 -4.02 9.18
C GLY A 102 -4.27 -2.57 9.28
N ILE A 103 -4.72 -1.71 8.37
CA ILE A 103 -4.39 -0.27 8.36
C ILE A 103 -5.67 0.53 8.32
N TYR A 104 -5.84 1.41 9.31
CA TYR A 104 -6.98 2.30 9.48
C TYR A 104 -6.48 3.74 9.48
N ALA A 105 -6.77 4.51 8.44
CA ALA A 105 -6.29 5.90 8.32
C ALA A 105 -7.23 6.80 7.51
N ASN A 106 -7.02 8.12 7.49
CA ASN A 106 -7.78 9.01 6.59
C ASN A 106 -7.35 8.80 5.14
N ARG A 107 -6.04 8.70 4.88
CA ARG A 107 -5.45 8.38 3.57
C ARG A 107 -4.35 7.33 3.69
N ILE A 108 -4.28 6.42 2.73
CA ILE A 108 -3.25 5.39 2.65
C ILE A 108 -2.59 5.44 1.27
N LYS A 109 -1.26 5.48 1.23
CA LYS A 109 -0.46 5.41 0.01
C LYS A 109 0.60 4.31 0.15
N ILE A 110 0.67 3.40 -0.82
CA ILE A 110 1.63 2.29 -0.82
C ILE A 110 2.33 2.25 -2.17
N ILE A 111 3.65 2.41 -2.18
CA ILE A 111 4.50 2.27 -3.37
C ILE A 111 5.50 1.15 -3.10
N ALA A 112 5.43 0.08 -3.89
CA ALA A 112 6.40 -1.02 -3.88
C ALA A 112 7.15 -1.06 -5.22
N THR A 113 8.45 -0.79 -5.17
CA THR A 113 9.27 -0.57 -6.38
C THR A 113 10.01 -1.82 -6.87
N GLU A 114 10.20 -2.83 -6.03
CA GLU A 114 10.82 -4.10 -6.45
C GLU A 114 9.85 -4.92 -7.32
N ARG A 115 10.32 -5.32 -8.51
CA ARG A 115 9.61 -6.28 -9.36
C ARG A 115 9.60 -7.65 -8.69
N ASP A 116 8.54 -8.42 -8.92
CA ASP A 116 8.34 -9.79 -8.43
C ASP A 116 8.17 -9.95 -6.92
N SER A 117 8.42 -8.90 -6.12
CA SER A 117 8.03 -8.87 -4.71
C SER A 117 6.53 -8.56 -4.60
N GLU A 118 5.80 -9.47 -3.95
CA GLU A 118 4.35 -9.38 -3.85
C GLU A 118 3.90 -8.33 -2.84
N VAL A 119 2.73 -7.74 -3.07
CA VAL A 119 2.04 -6.86 -2.13
C VAL A 119 0.75 -7.56 -1.75
N LYS A 120 0.63 -7.98 -0.48
CA LYS A 120 -0.60 -8.55 0.07
C LYS A 120 -1.19 -7.61 1.10
N LEU A 121 -2.36 -7.06 0.79
CA LEU A 121 -3.10 -6.15 1.65
C LEU A 121 -4.38 -6.82 2.13
N ASP A 122 -4.66 -6.68 3.41
CA ASP A 122 -5.91 -7.13 4.03
C ASP A 122 -6.29 -6.17 5.15
N ASN A 123 -7.58 -6.11 5.50
CA ASN A 123 -8.12 -5.22 6.52
C ASN A 123 -7.68 -3.75 6.37
N ILE A 124 -7.83 -3.20 5.16
CA ILE A 124 -7.54 -1.79 4.88
C ILE A 124 -8.82 -0.97 4.98
N LYS A 125 -8.80 0.11 5.77
CA LYS A 125 -9.90 1.07 5.86
C LYS A 125 -9.41 2.50 5.76
N THR A 126 -10.00 3.27 4.86
CA THR A 126 -9.84 4.74 4.86
C THR A 126 -11.08 5.43 5.42
N SER A 127 -10.94 6.40 6.32
CA SER A 127 -12.07 7.11 6.95
C SER A 127 -12.56 8.33 6.17
N GLU A 128 -11.67 9.07 5.47
CA GLU A 128 -12.03 10.35 4.85
C GLU A 128 -11.60 10.47 3.38
N SER A 129 -10.48 9.86 3.00
CA SER A 129 -9.85 10.02 1.68
C SER A 129 -9.72 8.66 0.98
N ASP A 130 -8.57 8.43 0.34
CA ASP A 130 -8.37 7.44 -0.70
C ASP A 130 -7.32 6.41 -0.29
N LEU A 131 -7.38 5.24 -0.94
CA LEU A 131 -6.29 4.28 -0.98
C LEU A 131 -5.62 4.35 -2.35
N PHE A 132 -4.32 4.63 -2.37
CA PHE A 132 -3.47 4.56 -3.56
C PHE A 132 -2.44 3.45 -3.40
N VAL A 133 -2.39 2.52 -4.36
CA VAL A 133 -1.41 1.43 -4.39
C VAL A 133 -0.73 1.39 -5.75
N SER A 134 0.60 1.39 -5.77
CA SER A 134 1.40 1.16 -6.97
C SER A 134 2.45 0.10 -6.65
N ALA A 135 2.30 -1.09 -7.22
CA ALA A 135 3.22 -2.20 -7.03
C ALA A 135 3.89 -2.58 -8.36
N LYS A 136 5.19 -2.89 -8.32
CA LYS A 136 5.92 -3.48 -9.44
C LYS A 136 5.86 -5.01 -9.47
N GLY A 137 5.37 -5.64 -8.39
CA GLY A 137 5.03 -7.06 -8.33
C GLY A 137 3.52 -7.29 -8.23
N LYS A 138 3.14 -8.56 -8.06
CA LYS A 138 1.73 -9.00 -7.93
C LYS A 138 1.07 -8.35 -6.72
N LEU A 139 -0.16 -7.88 -6.89
CA LEU A 139 -0.97 -7.25 -5.84
C LEU A 139 -2.17 -8.12 -5.49
N THR A 140 -2.25 -8.57 -4.24
CA THR A 140 -3.40 -9.28 -3.68
C THR A 140 -4.18 -8.33 -2.78
N LEU A 141 -5.46 -8.13 -3.08
CA LEU A 141 -6.38 -7.27 -2.33
C LEU A 141 -7.39 -8.13 -1.57
N GLY A 142 -7.28 -8.14 -0.25
CA GLY A 142 -8.22 -8.75 0.68
C GLY A 142 -9.42 -7.85 0.99
N HIS A 143 -9.75 -7.68 2.26
CA HIS A 143 -10.81 -6.79 2.73
C HIS A 143 -10.36 -5.33 2.66
N ILE A 144 -11.04 -4.53 1.83
CA ILE A 144 -10.70 -3.12 1.62
C ILE A 144 -11.97 -2.28 1.62
N THR A 145 -12.01 -1.26 2.48
CA THR A 145 -13.07 -0.24 2.47
C THR A 145 -12.46 1.14 2.31
N THR A 146 -12.83 1.88 1.25
CA THR A 146 -12.38 3.26 1.01
C THR A 146 -13.52 4.26 1.11
N ASN A 147 -13.28 5.42 1.73
CA ASN A 147 -14.29 6.48 1.90
C ASN A 147 -14.42 7.36 0.65
N ARG A 148 -13.36 7.46 -0.13
CA ARG A 148 -13.39 8.05 -1.47
C ARG A 148 -12.99 7.01 -2.49
N HIS A 149 -11.79 7.12 -3.04
CA HIS A 149 -11.38 6.29 -4.17
C HIS A 149 -10.47 5.14 -3.73
N LEU A 150 -10.56 4.03 -4.45
CA LEU A 150 -9.52 3.01 -4.51
C LEU A 150 -8.83 3.13 -5.87
N ILE A 151 -7.52 3.39 -5.87
CA ILE A 151 -6.71 3.36 -7.08
C ILE A 151 -5.55 2.39 -6.87
N ALA A 152 -5.50 1.32 -7.66
CA ALA A 152 -4.47 0.31 -7.58
C ALA A 152 -3.88 0.02 -8.97
N LYS A 153 -2.54 -0.02 -9.02
CA LYS A 153 -1.77 -0.36 -10.21
C LYS A 153 -0.76 -1.45 -9.90
N ALA A 154 -0.79 -2.55 -10.65
CA ALA A 154 0.15 -3.66 -10.54
C ALA A 154 0.11 -4.51 -11.81
N PRO A 155 1.19 -5.20 -12.22
CA PRO A 155 1.15 -6.11 -13.38
C PRO A 155 0.07 -7.19 -13.27
N ALA A 156 -0.18 -7.70 -12.05
CA ALA A 156 -1.27 -8.63 -11.78
C ALA A 156 -1.98 -8.22 -10.50
N ILE A 157 -3.31 -8.21 -10.54
CA ILE A 157 -4.19 -7.96 -9.39
C ILE A 157 -5.03 -9.21 -9.13
N ILE A 158 -5.02 -9.69 -7.88
CA ILE A 158 -5.81 -10.83 -7.42
C ILE A 158 -6.73 -10.37 -6.28
N ILE A 159 -8.01 -10.73 -6.38
CA ILE A 159 -9.02 -10.49 -5.36
C ILE A 159 -9.56 -11.87 -4.93
N PRO A 160 -9.11 -12.43 -3.80
CA PRO A 160 -9.48 -13.79 -3.38
C PRO A 160 -10.97 -13.98 -3.08
N ALA A 161 -11.40 -15.25 -3.06
CA ALA A 161 -12.81 -15.63 -2.86
C ALA A 161 -13.43 -15.21 -1.52
N THR A 162 -12.63 -14.88 -0.51
CA THR A 162 -13.11 -14.41 0.80
C THR A 162 -13.11 -12.90 0.92
N SER A 163 -12.77 -12.16 -0.13
CA SER A 163 -12.48 -10.73 -0.06
C SER A 163 -13.66 -9.86 -0.45
N GLU A 164 -13.88 -8.79 0.31
CA GLU A 164 -14.80 -7.71 -0.05
C GLU A 164 -14.05 -6.38 -0.22
N ILE A 165 -14.18 -5.81 -1.41
CA ILE A 165 -13.70 -4.48 -1.76
C ILE A 165 -14.91 -3.56 -1.91
N LEU A 166 -14.93 -2.50 -1.11
CA LEU A 166 -15.93 -1.45 -1.15
C LEU A 166 -15.24 -0.09 -1.34
N SER A 167 -15.58 0.60 -2.42
CA SER A 167 -15.23 2.01 -2.61
C SER A 167 -16.48 2.88 -2.57
N GLN A 168 -16.50 3.88 -1.68
CA GLN A 168 -17.64 4.80 -1.58
C GLN A 168 -17.69 5.82 -2.74
N GLN A 169 -16.65 5.89 -3.58
CA GLN A 169 -16.65 6.72 -4.79
C GLN A 169 -16.25 5.88 -6.01
N LYS A 170 -15.05 6.09 -6.54
CA LYS A 170 -14.53 5.44 -7.75
C LYS A 170 -13.51 4.36 -7.38
N LEU A 171 -13.57 3.26 -8.09
CA LEU A 171 -12.57 2.19 -8.03
C LEU A 171 -11.87 2.10 -9.39
N LEU A 172 -10.55 2.26 -9.39
CA LEU A 172 -9.70 2.12 -10.58
C LEU A 172 -8.66 1.04 -10.33
N LEU A 173 -8.70 -0.02 -11.14
CA LEU A 173 -7.68 -1.07 -11.15
C LEU A 173 -6.98 -1.06 -12.52
N GLU A 174 -5.65 -0.93 -12.51
CA GLU A 174 -4.81 -1.00 -13.71
C GLU A 174 -3.85 -2.19 -13.59
N SER A 175 -3.94 -3.16 -14.51
CA SER A 175 -3.09 -4.35 -14.51
C SER A 175 -3.00 -5.05 -15.85
N ASP A 176 -2.01 -5.91 -16.07
CA ASP A 176 -2.01 -6.79 -17.26
C ASP A 176 -3.03 -7.92 -17.08
N SER A 177 -3.19 -8.41 -15.85
CA SER A 177 -4.20 -9.42 -15.48
C SER A 177 -4.94 -9.04 -14.20
N LEU A 178 -6.26 -9.21 -14.20
CA LEU A 178 -7.13 -9.07 -13.05
C LEU A 178 -7.91 -10.39 -12.83
N ILE A 179 -7.66 -11.04 -11.70
CA ILE A 179 -8.40 -12.23 -11.26
C ILE A 179 -9.26 -11.84 -10.06
N ASN A 180 -10.57 -11.82 -10.26
CA ASN A 180 -11.55 -11.57 -9.22
C ASN A 180 -12.29 -12.87 -8.86
N GLN A 181 -12.21 -13.25 -7.60
CA GLN A 181 -12.99 -14.34 -7.01
C GLN A 181 -13.89 -13.85 -5.87
N GLY A 182 -13.71 -12.60 -5.44
CA GLY A 182 -14.46 -11.97 -4.35
C GLY A 182 -15.46 -10.93 -4.83
N LYS A 183 -15.91 -10.09 -3.90
CA LYS A 183 -16.91 -9.05 -4.15
C LYS A 183 -16.25 -7.69 -4.29
N VAL A 184 -16.44 -7.05 -5.43
CA VAL A 184 -15.90 -5.72 -5.75
C VAL A 184 -17.07 -4.79 -6.01
N THR A 185 -17.16 -3.74 -5.20
CA THR A 185 -18.23 -2.76 -5.30
C THR A 185 -17.70 -1.34 -5.24
N ALA A 186 -18.23 -0.48 -6.10
CA ALA A 186 -18.08 0.95 -5.99
C ALA A 186 -19.46 1.60 -5.90
N LYS A 187 -19.60 2.69 -5.14
CA LYS A 187 -20.87 3.42 -5.14
C LYS A 187 -21.08 4.20 -6.42
N HIS A 188 -20.03 4.71 -7.07
CA HIS A 188 -20.19 5.52 -8.29
C HIS A 188 -19.67 4.80 -9.53
N TYR A 189 -18.35 4.74 -9.74
CA TYR A 189 -17.78 4.18 -10.97
C TYR A 189 -16.71 3.12 -10.70
N ILE A 190 -16.65 2.13 -11.59
CA ILE A 190 -15.57 1.15 -11.66
C ILE A 190 -14.88 1.28 -13.01
N HIS A 191 -13.58 1.56 -13.01
CA HIS A 191 -12.72 1.51 -14.20
C HIS A 191 -11.70 0.38 -14.06
N LEU A 192 -11.75 -0.60 -14.96
CA LEU A 192 -10.79 -1.70 -15.00
C LEU A 192 -9.99 -1.59 -16.30
N PHE A 193 -8.73 -1.19 -16.18
CA PHE A 193 -7.79 -1.15 -17.30
C PHE A 193 -6.93 -2.40 -17.24
N SER A 194 -7.39 -3.46 -17.91
CA SER A 194 -6.63 -4.71 -17.95
C SER A 194 -6.70 -5.46 -19.27
N ASN A 195 -5.61 -6.12 -19.64
CA ASN A 195 -5.55 -6.94 -20.85
C ASN A 195 -6.41 -8.20 -20.69
N VAL A 196 -6.44 -8.77 -19.47
CA VAL A 196 -7.23 -9.95 -19.13
C VAL A 196 -7.98 -9.72 -17.83
N ILE A 197 -9.30 -9.90 -17.85
CA ILE A 197 -10.15 -9.87 -16.65
C ILE A 197 -10.86 -11.22 -16.54
N SER A 198 -10.65 -11.93 -15.44
CA SER A 198 -11.39 -13.13 -15.07
C SER A 198 -12.14 -12.86 -13.78
N SER A 199 -13.47 -12.96 -13.80
CA SER A 199 -14.30 -12.87 -12.59
C SER A 199 -15.04 -14.20 -12.41
N GLN A 200 -14.55 -15.05 -11.51
CA GLN A 200 -15.02 -16.44 -11.35
C GLN A 200 -15.03 -16.84 -9.88
N GLY A 201 -16.03 -17.59 -9.46
CA GLY A 201 -16.22 -18.02 -8.08
C GLY A 201 -17.64 -17.75 -7.62
N GLU A 202 -18.08 -18.46 -6.59
CA GLU A 202 -19.47 -18.45 -6.12
C GLU A 202 -19.96 -17.04 -5.73
N ILE A 203 -19.08 -16.24 -5.10
CA ILE A 203 -19.40 -14.88 -4.67
C ILE A 203 -18.81 -13.79 -5.59
N ALA A 204 -18.16 -14.20 -6.69
CA ALA A 204 -17.40 -13.29 -7.53
C ALA A 204 -18.33 -12.24 -8.15
N LYS A 205 -18.13 -10.97 -7.82
CA LYS A 205 -18.98 -9.87 -8.28
C LYS A 205 -18.17 -8.60 -8.53
N ILE A 206 -18.53 -7.87 -9.59
CA ILE A 206 -18.04 -6.52 -9.86
C ILE A 206 -19.26 -5.64 -10.15
N ALA A 207 -19.54 -4.64 -9.32
CA ALA A 207 -20.74 -3.82 -9.46
C ALA A 207 -20.56 -2.35 -9.02
N ALA A 208 -21.14 -1.44 -9.79
CA ALA A 208 -21.26 -0.01 -9.48
C ALA A 208 -22.73 0.35 -9.23
N TYR A 209 -23.04 1.20 -8.24
CA TYR A 209 -24.42 1.36 -7.74
C TYR A 209 -25.09 2.75 -7.91
N ASN A 210 -24.40 3.77 -8.42
CA ASN A 210 -24.96 5.09 -8.76
C ASN A 210 -24.34 5.58 -10.08
N ASN A 211 -24.91 5.15 -11.19
CA ASN A 211 -24.55 5.59 -12.55
C ASN A 211 -25.50 6.68 -13.09
N LEU A 212 -26.28 7.34 -12.22
CA LEU A 212 -27.25 8.37 -12.59
C LEU A 212 -26.62 9.76 -12.55
#